data_AF-A0A5C7Q9R6-F1
#
_entry.id   AF-A0A5C7Q9R6-F1
#
_cell.length_a   1.000
_cell.length_b   1.000
_cell.length_c   1.000
_cell.angle_alpha   90.00
_cell.angle_beta   90.00
_cell.angle_gamma   90.00
#
_symmetry.space_group_name_H-M   'P 1'
#
loop_
_entity.id
_entity.type
_entity.pdbx_description
1 polymer ?
#
loop_
_entity_poly.entity_id
_entity_poly.type
_entity_poly.pdbx_seq_one_letter_code
_entity_poly.pdbx_strand_id
1 'polypeptide(L)'
;MTTKAAEAAYLAAHLAEWSGKGYAVHNPNGKPLEDLPVIYGFNNGGGPGMLIAQLIAEDGEALGSHCCSAEGYMPYDLGIVDGARPDRHELFRNHYPDGYRMDFVPWDHPAINRAIELNAAKREAAAVQNRQRCCRHPHPTRPACQGAGGVGPKS
;
A
#
# COMPACT_ATOMS: atom_id res chain seq x y z
N MET A 1 24.11 3.98 -20.94
CA MET A 1 24.20 4.55 -19.58
C MET A 1 23.86 6.02 -19.66
N THR A 2 22.83 6.46 -18.96
CA THR A 2 22.48 7.89 -18.86
C THR A 2 23.45 8.54 -17.85
N THR A 3 23.85 9.79 -18.08
CA THR A 3 24.70 10.51 -17.12
C THR A 3 23.84 11.04 -15.97
N LYS A 4 24.42 11.26 -14.78
CA LYS A 4 23.70 11.87 -13.63
C LYS A 4 23.06 13.21 -13.99
N ALA A 5 23.71 14.01 -14.83
CA ALA A 5 23.17 15.28 -15.32
C ALA A 5 21.93 15.08 -16.19
N ALA A 6 21.93 14.07 -17.07
CA ALA A 6 20.77 13.74 -17.89
C ALA A 6 19.62 13.18 -17.04
N GLU A 7 19.89 12.32 -16.05
CA GLU A 7 18.87 11.83 -15.10
C GLU A 7 18.20 12.97 -14.35
N ALA A 8 18.98 13.92 -13.82
CA ALA A 8 18.46 15.11 -13.16
C ALA A 8 17.61 15.99 -14.10
N ALA A 9 18.04 16.16 -15.35
CA ALA A 9 17.29 16.91 -16.35
C ALA A 9 15.95 16.24 -16.70
N TYR A 10 15.94 14.91 -16.85
CA TYR A 10 14.70 14.14 -17.09
C TYR A 10 13.74 14.25 -15.91
N LEU A 11 14.25 14.13 -14.68
CA LEU A 11 13.43 14.29 -13.48
C LEU A 11 12.85 15.70 -13.40
N ALA A 12 13.66 16.73 -13.65
CA ALA A 12 13.19 18.11 -13.64
C ALA A 12 12.11 18.37 -14.70
N ALA A 13 12.29 17.86 -15.93
CA ALA A 13 11.30 17.98 -16.99
C ALA A 13 9.98 17.28 -16.64
N HIS A 14 10.08 16.09 -16.04
CA HIS A 14 8.91 15.35 -15.56
C HIS A 14 8.18 16.12 -14.45
N LEU A 15 8.88 16.60 -13.43
CA LEU A 15 8.27 17.40 -12.36
C LEU A 15 7.60 18.66 -12.91
N ALA A 16 8.19 19.30 -13.93
CA ALA A 16 7.59 20.46 -14.58
C ALA A 16 6.30 20.12 -15.34
N GLU A 17 6.26 18.99 -16.05
CA GLU A 17 5.08 18.52 -16.79
C GLU A 17 3.86 18.33 -15.87
N TRP A 18 4.10 17.83 -14.66
CA TRP A 18 3.03 17.52 -13.71
C TRP A 18 2.84 18.59 -12.63
N SER A 19 3.64 19.65 -12.65
CA SER A 19 3.52 20.76 -11.72
C SER A 19 2.12 21.38 -11.80
N GLY A 20 1.48 21.57 -10.64
CA GLY A 20 0.14 22.13 -10.54
C GLY A 20 -1.01 21.14 -10.71
N LYS A 21 -0.73 19.89 -11.12
CA LYS A 21 -1.71 18.80 -11.03
C LYS A 21 -1.75 18.35 -9.56
N GLY A 22 -2.86 18.60 -8.88
CA GLY A 22 -3.03 18.24 -7.47
C GLY A 22 -3.08 16.73 -7.25
N TYR A 23 -3.34 16.32 -6.01
CA TYR A 23 -3.60 14.91 -5.72
C TYR A 23 -4.99 14.49 -6.19
N ALA A 24 -5.08 13.24 -6.61
CA ALA A 24 -6.28 12.67 -7.17
C ALA A 24 -7.36 12.50 -6.10
N VAL A 25 -8.58 12.85 -6.48
CA VAL A 25 -9.78 12.75 -5.66
C VAL A 25 -10.87 12.09 -6.47
N HIS A 26 -11.48 11.04 -5.92
CA HIS A 26 -12.71 10.48 -6.43
C HIS A 26 -13.83 10.79 -5.43
N ASN A 27 -14.84 11.56 -5.82
CA ASN A 27 -15.91 11.96 -4.93
C ASN A 27 -17.26 11.98 -5.67
N PRO A 28 -17.83 10.80 -5.97
CA PRO A 28 -19.07 10.70 -6.74
C PRO A 28 -20.27 11.29 -5.99
N ASN A 29 -20.18 11.42 -4.67
CA ASN A 29 -21.27 11.85 -3.79
C ASN A 29 -21.14 13.31 -3.32
N GLY A 30 -20.11 14.04 -3.75
CA GLY A 30 -19.91 15.44 -3.36
C GLY A 30 -19.71 15.66 -1.85
N LYS A 31 -19.16 14.67 -1.13
CA LYS A 31 -18.87 14.78 0.31
C LYS A 31 -17.77 15.84 0.57
N PRO A 32 -17.71 16.44 1.76
CA PRO A 32 -16.52 17.19 2.19
C PRO A 32 -15.26 16.33 2.05
N LEU A 33 -14.13 16.93 1.65
CA LEU A 33 -12.91 16.16 1.37
C LEU A 33 -12.32 15.52 2.63
N GLU A 34 -12.51 16.19 3.78
CA GLU A 34 -12.15 15.71 5.11
C GLU A 34 -12.91 14.44 5.53
N ASP A 35 -14.09 14.20 4.94
CA ASP A 35 -14.91 13.01 5.20
C ASP A 35 -14.57 11.84 4.27
N LEU A 36 -13.70 12.06 3.28
CA LEU A 36 -13.27 11.00 2.38
C LEU A 36 -12.11 10.21 2.99
N PRO A 37 -12.14 8.87 2.87
CA PRO A 37 -11.01 8.04 3.28
C PRO A 37 -9.76 8.39 2.48
N VAL A 38 -8.60 8.25 3.12
CA VAL A 38 -7.32 8.57 2.47
C VAL A 38 -6.61 7.30 2.01
N ILE A 39 -6.09 7.34 0.78
CA ILE A 39 -5.08 6.38 0.30
C ILE A 39 -3.72 7.08 0.36
N TYR A 40 -2.84 6.59 1.23
CA TYR A 40 -1.51 7.13 1.43
C TYR A 40 -0.53 6.43 0.50
N GLY A 41 0.26 7.19 -0.24
CA GLY A 41 1.52 6.71 -0.77
C GLY A 41 2.71 7.28 -0.02
N PHE A 42 3.78 6.50 -0.01
CA PHE A 42 5.00 6.88 0.67
C PHE A 42 6.19 6.11 0.11
N ASN A 43 7.37 6.63 0.40
CA ASN A 43 8.64 5.96 0.17
C ASN A 43 8.89 4.95 1.30
N ASN A 44 8.82 3.65 0.98
CA ASN A 44 9.07 2.54 1.88
C ASN A 44 10.56 2.14 1.94
N GLY A 45 11.46 3.06 1.59
CA GLY A 45 12.90 2.87 1.57
C GLY A 45 13.43 2.26 0.26
N GLY A 46 14.54 1.55 0.35
CA GLY A 46 15.24 0.97 -0.79
C GLY A 46 16.70 1.42 -0.88
N GLY A 47 17.31 1.25 -2.05
CA GLY A 47 18.70 1.62 -2.32
C GLY A 47 18.83 2.58 -3.51
N PRO A 48 20.03 3.15 -3.75
CA PRO A 48 20.28 4.01 -4.90
C PRO A 48 19.84 3.36 -6.22
N GLY A 49 18.92 4.01 -6.93
CA GLY A 49 18.35 3.52 -8.20
C GLY A 49 17.23 2.48 -8.08
N MET A 50 16.88 2.04 -6.86
CA MET A 50 15.84 1.05 -6.56
C MET A 50 15.12 1.43 -5.26
N LEU A 51 14.29 2.47 -5.32
CA LEU A 51 13.43 2.88 -4.22
C LEU A 51 12.07 2.19 -4.33
N ILE A 52 11.43 1.90 -3.19
CA ILE A 52 10.16 1.19 -3.13
C ILE A 52 9.07 2.16 -2.70
N ALA A 53 8.14 2.46 -3.60
CA ALA A 53 6.94 3.22 -3.30
C ALA A 53 5.81 2.26 -2.92
N GLN A 54 5.02 2.58 -1.90
CA GLN A 54 3.90 1.74 -1.47
C GLN A 54 2.63 2.57 -1.30
N LEU A 55 1.48 1.94 -1.55
CA LEU A 55 0.15 2.47 -1.28
C LEU A 55 -0.54 1.67 -0.19
N ILE A 56 -1.06 2.37 0.80
CA ILE A 56 -1.89 1.80 1.85
C ILE A 56 -3.11 2.68 2.09
N ALA A 57 -4.27 2.05 2.17
CA ALA A 57 -5.52 2.69 2.53
C ALA A 57 -5.53 3.00 4.04
N GLU A 58 -6.26 4.02 4.48
CA GLU A 58 -6.34 4.37 5.91
C GLU A 58 -6.88 3.24 6.80
N ASP A 59 -7.67 2.32 6.24
CA ASP A 59 -8.14 1.11 6.92
C ASP A 59 -7.10 -0.02 6.99
N GLY A 60 -5.91 0.21 6.46
CA GLY A 60 -4.80 -0.74 6.39
C GLY A 60 -4.82 -1.68 5.19
N GLU A 61 -5.68 -1.50 4.18
CA GLU A 61 -5.60 -2.29 2.94
C GLU A 61 -4.37 -1.88 2.11
N ALA A 62 -3.55 -2.85 1.70
CA ALA A 62 -2.42 -2.58 0.82
C ALA A 62 -2.92 -2.54 -0.63
N LEU A 63 -2.89 -1.35 -1.25
CA LEU A 63 -3.49 -1.12 -2.58
C LEU A 63 -2.48 -1.14 -3.72
N GLY A 64 -1.18 -1.22 -3.43
CA GLY A 64 -0.17 -1.42 -4.47
C GLY A 64 1.23 -1.00 -4.06
N SER A 65 2.16 -1.20 -4.99
CA SER A 65 3.53 -0.70 -4.88
C SER A 65 4.10 -0.36 -6.25
N HIS A 66 5.25 0.30 -6.24
CA HIS A 66 6.08 0.50 -7.42
C HIS A 66 7.56 0.57 -7.05
N CYS A 67 8.44 0.24 -7.99
CA CYS A 67 9.87 0.42 -7.85
C CYS A 67 10.28 1.65 -8.67
N CYS A 68 10.78 2.68 -8.01
CA CYS A 68 11.16 3.95 -8.64
C CYS A 68 12.67 4.14 -8.61
N SER A 69 13.21 4.78 -9.64
CA SER A 69 14.60 5.21 -9.69
C SER A 69 14.88 6.45 -8.83
N ALA A 70 13.85 7.27 -8.59
CA ALA A 70 13.90 8.47 -7.77
C ALA A 70 12.57 8.71 -7.04
N GLU A 71 12.62 9.32 -5.86
CA GLU A 71 11.44 9.63 -5.05
C GLU A 71 10.46 10.57 -5.77
N GLY A 72 10.98 11.48 -6.59
CA GLY A 72 10.16 12.39 -7.37
C GLY A 72 9.24 11.69 -8.37
N TYR A 73 9.51 10.45 -8.80
CA TYR A 73 8.60 9.71 -9.69
C TYR A 73 7.45 9.02 -8.93
N MET A 74 7.61 8.79 -7.62
CA MET A 74 6.70 7.94 -6.85
C MET A 74 5.24 8.41 -6.85
N PRO A 75 4.91 9.70 -6.63
CA PRO A 75 3.52 10.13 -6.62
C PRO A 75 2.81 9.87 -7.97
N TYR A 76 3.55 9.96 -9.07
CA TYR A 76 3.02 9.74 -10.42
C TYR A 76 2.84 8.24 -10.70
N ASP A 77 3.87 7.44 -10.41
CA ASP A 77 3.84 6.00 -10.66
C ASP A 77 2.83 5.23 -9.79
N LEU A 78 2.56 5.75 -8.59
CA LEU A 78 1.50 5.28 -7.70
C LEU A 78 0.11 5.78 -8.12
N GLY A 79 0.01 6.78 -9.00
CA GLY A 79 -1.25 7.37 -9.41
C GLY A 79 -1.85 8.34 -8.39
N ILE A 80 -1.04 8.86 -7.47
CA ILE A 80 -1.46 9.88 -6.49
C ILE A 80 -1.73 11.21 -7.17
N VAL A 81 -0.94 11.58 -8.16
CA VAL A 81 -1.17 12.81 -8.92
C VAL A 81 -2.31 12.60 -9.90
N ASP A 82 -3.21 13.58 -9.95
CA ASP A 82 -4.39 13.51 -10.82
C ASP A 82 -4.01 13.33 -12.29
N GLY A 83 -4.68 12.36 -12.93
CA GLY A 83 -4.43 11.97 -14.31
C GLY A 83 -3.16 11.14 -14.59
N ALA A 84 -2.29 10.89 -13.61
CA ALA A 84 -1.01 10.18 -13.85
C ALA A 84 -1.19 8.70 -14.21
N ARG A 85 -2.07 7.98 -13.49
CA ARG A 85 -2.28 6.54 -13.66
C ARG A 85 -3.76 6.16 -13.52
N PRO A 86 -4.61 6.53 -14.48
CA PRO A 86 -6.05 6.27 -14.41
C PRO A 86 -6.38 4.77 -14.32
N ASP A 87 -5.48 3.90 -14.79
CA ASP A 87 -5.56 2.44 -14.70
C ASP A 87 -5.59 1.94 -13.24
N ARG A 88 -4.78 2.53 -12.35
CA ARG A 88 -4.74 2.13 -10.94
C ARG A 88 -6.02 2.49 -10.17
N HIS A 89 -6.71 3.53 -10.61
CA HIS A 89 -7.90 4.04 -9.95
C HIS A 89 -9.11 3.10 -10.06
N GLU A 90 -9.09 2.11 -10.96
CA GLU A 90 -10.09 1.05 -10.97
C GLU A 90 -10.07 0.24 -9.67
N LEU A 91 -8.88 -0.16 -9.22
CA LEU A 91 -8.71 -0.85 -7.94
C LEU A 91 -9.14 0.01 -6.77
N PHE A 92 -8.78 1.30 -6.79
CA PHE A 92 -9.11 2.23 -5.70
C PHE A 92 -10.62 2.48 -5.59
N ARG A 93 -11.32 2.62 -6.73
CA ARG A 93 -12.78 2.77 -6.76
C ARG A 93 -13.50 1.49 -6.32
N ASN A 94 -12.96 0.32 -6.62
CA ASN A 94 -13.53 -0.93 -6.12
C ASN A 94 -13.40 -1.06 -4.59
N HIS A 95 -12.31 -0.56 -4.01
CA HIS A 95 -12.10 -0.54 -2.56
C HIS A 95 -12.93 0.55 -1.87
N TYR A 96 -12.99 1.75 -2.45
CA TYR A 96 -13.74 2.91 -1.95
C TYR A 96 -14.73 3.45 -2.99
N PRO A 97 -15.88 2.79 -3.21
CA PRO A 97 -16.87 3.19 -4.21
C PRO A 97 -17.55 4.52 -3.88
N ASP A 98 -17.59 4.89 -2.60
CA ASP A 98 -18.22 6.13 -2.14
C ASP A 98 -17.31 7.37 -2.27
N GLY A 99 -16.06 7.16 -2.69
CA GLY A 99 -15.04 8.18 -2.84
C GLY A 99 -13.84 8.00 -1.92
N TYR A 100 -12.72 8.60 -2.33
CA TYR A 100 -11.45 8.66 -1.62
C TYR A 100 -10.67 9.90 -2.04
N ARG A 101 -9.68 10.27 -1.23
CA ARG A 101 -8.63 11.21 -1.62
C ARG A 101 -7.26 10.54 -1.47
N MET A 102 -6.31 10.97 -2.28
CA MET A 102 -4.95 10.46 -2.20
C MET A 102 -4.03 11.49 -1.55
N ASP A 103 -2.97 11.00 -0.91
CA ASP A 103 -1.93 11.84 -0.31
C ASP A 103 -0.56 11.15 -0.43
N PHE A 104 0.51 11.94 -0.57
CA PHE A 104 1.88 11.44 -0.54
C PHE A 104 2.60 12.03 0.67
N VAL A 105 2.90 11.18 1.65
CA VAL A 105 3.39 11.60 2.96
C VAL A 105 4.73 10.91 3.30
N PRO A 106 5.53 11.47 4.22
CA PRO A 106 6.78 10.82 4.63
C PRO A 106 6.53 9.50 5.37
N TRP A 107 7.54 8.62 5.38
CA TRP A 107 7.47 7.30 6.01
C TRP A 107 7.07 7.33 7.49
N ASP A 108 7.49 8.36 8.23
CA ASP A 108 7.22 8.51 9.67
C ASP A 108 5.86 9.17 9.97
N HIS A 109 5.01 9.38 8.96
CA HIS A 109 3.72 10.01 9.13
C HIS A 109 2.80 9.16 10.05
N PRO A 110 2.21 9.72 11.13
CA PRO A 110 1.41 8.96 12.09
C PRO A 110 0.25 8.18 11.49
N ALA A 111 -0.38 8.71 10.43
CA ALA A 111 -1.49 8.03 9.76
C ALA A 111 -1.04 6.74 9.04
N ILE A 112 0.19 6.71 8.50
CA ILE A 112 0.74 5.49 7.89
C ILE A 112 1.03 4.46 8.96
N ASN A 113 1.64 4.85 10.07
CA ASN A 113 1.94 3.91 11.17
C ASN A 113 0.66 3.19 11.63
N ARG A 114 -0.43 3.94 11.79
CA ARG A 114 -1.76 3.37 12.10
C ARG A 114 -2.27 2.43 11.01
N ALA A 115 -2.17 2.81 9.74
CA ALA A 115 -2.61 1.95 8.64
C ALA A 115 -1.78 0.65 8.57
N ILE A 116 -0.47 0.72 8.83
CA ILE A 116 0.43 -0.45 8.89
C ILE A 116 0.03 -1.37 10.05
N GLU A 117 -0.27 -0.83 11.23
CA GLU A 117 -0.76 -1.61 12.37
C GLU A 117 -2.07 -2.33 12.05
N LEU A 118 -3.02 -1.64 11.39
CA LEU A 118 -4.27 -2.24 10.92
C LEU A 118 -4.03 -3.35 9.89
N ASN A 119 -3.10 -3.14 8.95
CA ASN A 119 -2.71 -4.18 7.99
C ASN A 119 -2.15 -5.41 8.69
N ALA A 120 -1.24 -5.22 9.65
CA ALA A 120 -0.65 -6.31 10.42
C ALA A 120 -1.71 -7.10 11.19
N ALA A 121 -2.65 -6.41 11.83
CA ALA A 121 -3.77 -7.04 12.54
C ALA A 121 -4.69 -7.84 11.59
N LYS A 122 -5.03 -7.28 10.42
CA LYS A 122 -5.81 -7.99 9.37
C LYS A 122 -5.10 -9.27 8.92
N ARG A 123 -3.79 -9.21 8.69
CA ARG A 123 -2.98 -10.36 8.26
C ARG A 123 -2.91 -11.44 9.34
N GLU A 124 -2.74 -11.07 10.61
CA GLU A 124 -2.75 -12.04 11.71
C GLU A 124 -4.13 -12.70 11.86
N ALA A 125 -5.21 -11.92 11.78
CA ALA A 125 -6.57 -12.44 11.84
C ALA A 125 -6.84 -13.44 10.68
N ALA A 126 -6.42 -13.10 9.46
CA ALA A 126 -6.52 -14.01 8.32
C ALA A 126 -5.68 -15.28 8.50
N ALA A 127 -4.47 -15.18 9.07
CA ALA A 127 -3.64 -16.33 9.39
C ALA A 127 -4.30 -17.26 10.43
N VAL A 128 -4.88 -16.70 11.49
CA VAL A 128 -5.66 -17.47 12.49
C VAL A 128 -6.84 -18.20 11.83
N GLN A 129 -7.62 -17.50 11.01
CA GLN A 129 -8.77 -18.10 10.30
C GLN A 129 -8.34 -19.23 9.37
N ASN A 130 -7.25 -19.06 8.63
CA ASN A 130 -6.70 -20.10 7.76
C ASN A 130 -6.22 -21.32 8.55
N ARG A 131 -5.53 -21.11 9.69
CA ARG A 131 -5.15 -22.20 10.61
C ARG A 131 -6.38 -22.98 11.09
N GLN A 132 -7.45 -22.29 11.49
CA GLN A 132 -8.69 -22.93 11.94
C GLN A 132 -9.43 -23.69 10.82
N ARG A 133 -9.44 -23.17 9.60
CA ARG A 133 -10.03 -23.87 8.43
C ARG A 133 -9.32 -25.18 8.14
N CYS A 134 -7.99 -25.19 8.17
CA CYS A 134 -7.20 -26.41 7.98
C CYS A 134 -7.49 -27.49 9.03
N CYS A 135 -7.76 -27.10 10.30
CA CYS A 135 -8.09 -28.06 11.34
C CYS A 135 -9.52 -28.63 11.26
N ARG A 136 -10.46 -27.92 10.61
CA ARG A 136 -11.87 -28.36 10.51
C ARG A 136 -12.18 -29.29 9.34
N HIS A 137 -11.32 -29.34 8.32
CA HIS A 137 -11.46 -30.24 7.17
C HIS A 137 -10.20 -31.08 7.00
N PRO A 138 -10.01 -32.13 7.81
CA PRO A 138 -8.88 -33.03 7.64
C PRO A 138 -8.96 -33.63 6.22
N HIS A 139 -7.92 -33.36 5.42
CA HIS A 139 -7.77 -34.01 4.12
C HIS A 139 -7.66 -35.52 4.37
N PRO A 140 -8.41 -36.39 3.67
CA PRO A 140 -8.49 -37.83 3.99
C PRO A 140 -7.15 -38.57 3.87
N THR A 141 -6.14 -37.96 3.27
CA THR A 141 -4.80 -38.53 3.04
C THR A 141 -3.68 -37.85 3.81
N ARG A 142 -3.96 -36.81 4.62
CA ARG A 142 -2.93 -36.18 5.47
C ARG A 142 -3.08 -36.68 6.91
N PRO A 143 -2.02 -37.23 7.53
CA PRO A 143 -2.07 -37.62 8.93
C PRO A 143 -2.45 -36.40 9.75
N ALA A 144 -3.43 -36.57 10.65
CA ALA A 144 -3.90 -35.52 11.54
C ALA A 144 -2.70 -34.87 12.24
N CYS A 145 -2.64 -33.54 12.23
CA CYS A 145 -1.67 -32.78 13.01
C CYS A 145 -1.90 -33.11 14.50
N GLN A 146 -1.24 -34.15 15.01
CA GLN A 146 -1.29 -34.51 16.42
C GLN A 146 -0.55 -33.42 17.18
N GLY A 147 -1.31 -32.71 18.02
CA GLY A 147 -0.79 -31.67 18.89
C GLY A 147 0.40 -32.21 19.69
N ALA A 148 1.48 -31.43 19.72
CA ALA A 148 2.63 -31.68 20.57
C ALA A 148 2.14 -31.70 22.03
N GLY A 149 2.03 -32.91 22.59
CA GLY A 149 1.73 -33.14 23.99
C GLY A 149 2.80 -32.49 24.87
N GLY A 150 2.34 -31.75 25.87
CA GLY A 150 3.17 -31.05 26.83
C GLY A 150 4.20 -31.96 27.50
N VAL A 151 5.43 -31.46 27.56
CA VAL A 151 6.48 -32.02 28.40
C VAL A 151 6.19 -31.56 29.82
N GLY A 152 5.65 -32.45 30.65
CA GLY A 152 5.50 -32.22 32.09
C GLY A 152 6.87 -32.10 32.78
N PRO A 153 6.97 -31.34 33.88
CA PRO A 153 8.23 -31.10 34.56
C PRO A 153 8.72 -32.38 35.26
N LYS A 154 9.98 -32.74 35.04
CA LYS A 154 10.66 -33.78 35.84
C LYS A 154 11.04 -33.19 37.19
N SER A 155 10.65 -33.93 38.23
CA SER A 155 10.92 -33.69 39.66
C SER A 155 12.39 -33.72 40.00
#